data_AF-Q8ZKI7-F1
#
_entry.id   AF-Q8ZKI7-F1
#
_cell.length_a   1.000
_cell.length_b   1.000
_cell.length_c   1.000
_cell.angle_alpha   90.00
_cell.angle_beta   90.00
_cell.angle_gamma   90.00
#
_symmetry.space_group_name_H-M   'P 1'
#
loop_
_entity.id
_entity.type
_entity.pdbx_description
1 polymer ?
#
loop_
_entity_poly.entity_id
_entity_poly.type
_entity_poly.pdbx_seq_one_letter_code
_entity_poly.pdbx_strand_id
1 'polypeptide(L)'
;MRKIIVPRLSGWLVASVVLFALIGWTSSAQIPVVIYKLSLVSLSAVLGYWLDRSLFPWARPDSFCPWEESLCCAAAMIRRAIIVAAICLAVALGL
;
A
#
# COMPACT_ATOMS: atom_id res chain seq x y z
N MET A 1 31.57 -6.13 15.66
CA MET A 1 30.87 -4.90 15.22
C MET A 1 29.43 -5.26 14.91
N ARG A 2 28.45 -4.83 15.71
CA ARG A 2 27.02 -5.11 15.47
C ARG A 2 26.61 -4.38 14.19
N LYS A 3 26.35 -5.13 13.11
CA LYS A 3 25.83 -4.55 11.87
C LYS A 3 24.46 -3.96 12.20
N ILE A 4 24.35 -2.63 12.17
CA ILE A 4 23.05 -1.96 12.33
C ILE A 4 22.27 -2.31 11.06
N ILE A 5 21.34 -3.25 11.17
CA ILE A 5 20.44 -3.60 10.07
C ILE A 5 19.37 -2.52 10.04
N VAL A 6 19.63 -1.45 9.31
CA VAL A 6 18.59 -0.48 9.00
C VAL A 6 17.55 -1.15 8.09
N PRO A 7 16.24 -1.03 8.38
CA PRO A 7 15.20 -1.56 7.49
C PRO A 7 15.37 -0.97 6.08
N ARG A 8 15.17 -1.79 5.03
CA ARG A 8 15.41 -1.40 3.62
C ARG A 8 14.64 -0.15 3.17
N LEU A 9 13.51 0.15 3.83
CA LEU A 9 12.63 1.28 3.50
C LEU A 9 12.79 2.48 4.44
N SER A 10 13.77 2.47 5.35
CA SER A 10 13.98 3.55 6.32
C SER A 10 14.23 4.91 5.65
N GLY A 11 14.97 4.94 4.53
CA GLY A 11 15.21 6.18 3.77
C GLY A 11 13.92 6.83 3.25
N TRP A 12 12.97 6.02 2.75
CA TRP A 12 11.65 6.50 2.30
C TRP A 12 10.80 7.03 3.46
N LEU A 13 10.89 6.40 4.63
CA LEU A 13 10.22 6.86 5.84
C LEU A 13 10.76 8.23 6.28
N VAL A 14 12.09 8.38 6.34
CA VAL A 14 12.73 9.65 6.70
C VAL A 14 12.34 10.76 5.71
N ALA A 15 12.39 10.49 4.41
CA ALA A 15 11.98 11.45 3.39
C ALA A 15 10.51 11.88 3.56
N SER A 16 9.62 10.94 3.86
CA SER A 16 8.19 11.22 4.08
C SER A 16 7.96 12.11 5.29
N VAL A 17 8.69 11.88 6.39
CA VAL A 17 8.61 12.71 7.60
C VAL A 17 9.14 14.13 7.35
N VAL A 18 10.26 14.26 6.64
CA VAL A 18 10.84 15.56 6.27
C VAL A 18 9.87 16.36 5.39
N LEU A 19 9.28 15.74 4.38
CA LEU A 19 8.28 16.39 3.51
C LEU A 19 7.03 16.81 4.29
N PHE A 20 6.55 15.97 5.21
CA PHE A 20 5.42 16.31 6.06
C PHE A 20 5.70 17.53 6.96
N ALA A 21 6.89 17.59 7.56
CA ALA A 21 7.32 18.75 8.35
C ALA A 21 7.44 20.02 7.49
N LEU A 22 7.96 19.90 6.26
CA LEU A 22 8.07 21.00 5.32
C LEU A 22 6.69 21.54 4.90
N ILE A 23 5.70 20.67 4.69
CA ILE A 23 4.31 21.08 4.43
C ILE A 23 3.77 21.85 5.63
N GLY A 24 4.00 21.36 6.85
CA GLY A 24 3.55 22.04 8.06
C GLY A 24 4.16 23.44 8.26
N TRP A 25 5.43 23.62 7.89
CA TRP A 25 6.10 24.93 7.92
C TRP A 25 5.60 25.85 6.81
N THR A 26 5.56 25.37 5.56
CA THR A 26 5.19 26.20 4.40
C THR A 26 3.71 26.58 4.38
N SER A 27 2.83 25.66 4.77
CA SER A 27 1.39 25.89 4.81
C SER A 27 0.73 25.00 5.84
N SER A 28 0.65 25.47 7.09
CA SER A 28 -0.02 24.73 8.17
C SER A 28 -1.50 24.45 7.85
N ALA A 29 -2.13 25.27 7.00
CA ALA A 29 -3.49 25.05 6.49
C ALA A 29 -3.64 23.78 5.64
N GLN A 30 -2.55 23.21 5.10
CA GLN A 30 -2.58 21.98 4.30
C GLN A 30 -2.46 20.70 5.14
N ILE A 31 -2.07 20.80 6.43
CA ILE A 31 -1.94 19.62 7.31
C ILE A 31 -3.24 18.79 7.35
N PRO A 32 -4.45 19.37 7.50
CA PRO A 32 -5.69 18.60 7.47
C PRO A 32 -5.92 17.86 6.16
N VAL A 33 -5.56 18.47 5.02
CA VAL A 33 -5.73 17.86 3.68
C VAL A 33 -4.78 16.68 3.51
N VAL A 34 -3.55 16.77 4.01
CA VAL A 34 -2.61 15.66 3.96
C VAL A 34 -3.08 14.50 4.84
N ILE A 35 -3.55 14.77 6.06
CA ILE A 35 -4.11 13.75 6.96
C ILE A 35 -5.31 13.07 6.30
N TYR A 36 -6.20 13.84 5.67
CA TYR A 36 -7.33 13.31 4.92
C TYR A 36 -6.91 12.41 3.76
N LYS A 37 -5.94 12.82 2.94
CA LYS A 37 -5.43 11.97 1.84
C LYS A 37 -4.76 10.70 2.35
N LEU A 38 -4.02 10.78 3.45
CA LEU A 38 -3.41 9.60 4.09
C LEU A 38 -4.47 8.65 4.66
N SER A 39 -5.55 9.17 5.25
CA SER A 39 -6.65 8.33 5.75
C SER A 39 -7.37 7.62 4.60
N LEU A 40 -7.63 8.32 3.49
CA LEU A 40 -8.23 7.72 2.30
C LEU A 40 -7.37 6.60 1.71
N VAL A 41 -6.07 6.84 1.52
CA VAL A 41 -5.15 5.82 0.97
C VAL A 41 -5.03 4.61 1.90
N SER A 42 -4.96 4.83 3.21
CA SER A 42 -4.88 3.73 4.19
C SER A 42 -6.18 2.90 4.24
N LEU A 43 -7.35 3.55 4.21
CA LEU A 43 -8.64 2.88 4.10
C LEU A 43 -8.74 2.09 2.78
N SER A 44 -8.28 2.67 1.67
CA SER A 44 -8.27 2.00 0.36
C SER A 44 -7.43 0.73 0.36
N ALA A 45 -6.27 0.75 1.01
CA ALA A 45 -5.41 -0.43 1.13
C ALA A 45 -6.08 -1.55 1.93
N VAL A 46 -6.76 -1.20 3.03
CA VAL A 46 -7.54 -2.17 3.82
C VAL A 46 -8.68 -2.73 2.97
N LEU A 47 -9.48 -1.87 2.33
CA LEU A 47 -10.57 -2.30 1.46
C LEU A 47 -10.09 -3.22 0.33
N GLY A 48 -8.95 -2.91 -0.30
CA GLY A 48 -8.40 -3.74 -1.36
C GLY A 48 -7.97 -5.13 -0.89
N TYR A 49 -7.45 -5.25 0.33
CA TYR A 49 -7.17 -6.54 0.92
C TYR A 49 -8.43 -7.35 1.23
N TRP A 50 -9.47 -6.72 1.78
CA TRP A 50 -10.73 -7.39 2.08
C TRP A 50 -11.46 -7.82 0.81
N LEU A 51 -11.46 -6.98 -0.23
CA LEU A 51 -12.08 -7.26 -1.52
C LEU A 51 -11.37 -8.40 -2.25
N ASP A 52 -10.04 -8.45 -2.19
CA ASP A 52 -9.26 -9.58 -2.69
C ASP A 52 -9.67 -10.91 -2.02
N ARG A 53 -9.88 -10.90 -0.69
CA ARG A 53 -10.28 -12.10 0.06
C ARG A 53 -11.73 -12.50 -0.10
N SER A 54 -12.65 -11.54 -0.31
CA SER A 54 -14.07 -11.84 -0.48
C SER A 54 -14.37 -12.42 -1.86
N LEU A 55 -13.73 -11.90 -2.92
CA LEU A 55 -13.92 -12.37 -4.29
C LEU A 55 -13.19 -13.70 -4.56
N PHE A 56 -12.04 -13.93 -3.90
CA PHE A 56 -11.18 -15.08 -4.21
C PHE A 56 -10.81 -15.90 -2.95
N PRO A 57 -11.75 -16.58 -2.28
CA PRO A 57 -11.47 -17.34 -1.06
C PRO A 57 -10.41 -18.44 -1.24
N TRP A 58 -10.43 -19.10 -2.41
CA TRP A 58 -9.65 -20.30 -2.74
C TRP A 58 -8.37 -20.03 -3.56
N ALA A 59 -8.20 -18.82 -4.11
CA ALA A 59 -7.07 -18.49 -4.99
C ALA A 59 -6.06 -17.55 -4.31
N ARG A 60 -5.59 -17.96 -3.12
CA ARG A 60 -4.57 -17.23 -2.35
C ARG A 60 -3.18 -17.52 -2.93
N PRO A 61 -2.27 -16.54 -2.98
CA PRO A 61 -0.91 -16.77 -3.49
C PRO A 61 -0.17 -17.87 -2.73
N ASP A 62 -0.44 -18.01 -1.43
CA ASP A 62 0.15 -19.05 -0.57
C ASP A 62 -0.29 -20.46 -0.99
N SER A 63 -1.47 -20.61 -1.58
CA SER A 63 -2.00 -21.90 -2.05
C SER A 63 -1.33 -22.39 -3.35
N PHE A 64 -0.67 -21.50 -4.10
CA PHE A 64 0.03 -21.83 -5.35
C PHE A 64 1.55 -22.01 -5.17
N CYS A 65 2.06 -21.77 -3.95
CA CYS A 65 3.49 -21.73 -3.64
C CYS A 65 3.88 -23.00 -2.84
N PRO A 66 5.02 -23.69 -3.13
CA PRO A 66 6.20 -23.12 -3.80
C PRO A 66 6.73 -23.79 -5.08
N TRP A 67 6.18 -24.88 -5.66
CA TRP A 67 6.91 -25.60 -6.75
C TRP A 67 6.14 -26.22 -7.93
N GLU A 68 4.82 -26.05 -8.11
CA GLU A 68 4.11 -26.61 -9.30
C GLU A 68 3.48 -25.56 -10.24
N GLU A 69 3.08 -24.38 -9.76
CA GLU A 69 2.37 -23.41 -10.61
C GLU A 69 2.86 -21.96 -10.43
N SER A 70 4.09 -21.68 -10.87
CA SER A 70 4.68 -20.32 -10.81
C SER A 70 3.83 -19.27 -11.52
N LEU A 71 3.19 -19.63 -12.64
CA LEU A 71 2.28 -18.76 -13.39
C LEU A 71 1.01 -18.40 -12.60
N CYS A 72 0.39 -19.37 -11.92
CA CYS A 72 -0.79 -19.14 -11.09
C CYS A 72 -0.45 -18.28 -9.87
N CYS A 73 0.72 -18.52 -9.25
CA CYS A 73 1.23 -17.71 -8.17
C CYS A 73 1.48 -16.25 -8.61
N ALA A 74 2.15 -16.04 -9.74
CA ALA A 74 2.38 -14.71 -10.32
C ALA A 74 1.05 -14.02 -10.69
N ALA A 75 0.12 -14.73 -11.32
CA ALA A 75 -1.20 -14.22 -11.67
C ALA A 75 -2.00 -13.80 -10.42
N ALA A 76 -1.94 -14.58 -9.34
CA ALA A 76 -2.59 -14.23 -8.07
C ALA A 76 -1.97 -12.97 -7.44
N MET A 77 -0.63 -12.83 -7.48
CA MET A 77 0.05 -11.61 -6.99
C MET A 77 -0.29 -10.38 -7.83
N ILE A 78 -0.29 -10.51 -9.17
CA ILE A 78 -0.65 -9.43 -10.09
C ILE A 78 -2.11 -9.02 -9.89
N ARG A 79 -3.04 -9.98 -9.78
CA ARG A 79 -4.46 -9.72 -9.51
C ARG A 79 -4.66 -8.92 -8.22
N ARG A 80 -4.02 -9.32 -7.12
CA ARG A 80 -4.09 -8.57 -5.85
C ARG A 80 -3.53 -7.15 -6.00
N ALA A 81 -2.41 -6.98 -6.71
CA ALA A 81 -1.84 -5.67 -6.96
C ALA A 81 -2.77 -4.77 -7.79
N ILE A 82 -3.40 -5.31 -8.84
CA ILE A 82 -4.35 -4.58 -9.70
C ILE A 82 -5.60 -4.17 -8.89
N ILE A 83 -6.17 -5.07 -8.09
CA ILE A 83 -7.34 -4.78 -7.25
C ILE A 83 -7.03 -3.63 -6.26
N VAL A 84 -5.91 -3.73 -5.55
CA VAL A 84 -5.49 -2.69 -4.59
C VAL A 84 -5.23 -1.37 -5.32
N ALA A 85 -4.55 -1.39 -6.47
CA ALA A 85 -4.30 -0.18 -7.25
C ALA A 85 -5.60 0.47 -7.74
N ALA A 86 -6.54 -0.33 -8.26
CA ALA A 86 -7.83 0.15 -8.74
C ALA A 86 -8.65 0.81 -7.62
N ILE A 87 -8.68 0.23 -6.42
CA ILE A 87 -9.39 0.79 -5.27
C ILE A 87 -8.72 2.08 -4.80
N CYS A 88 -7.38 2.10 -4.68
CA CYS A 88 -6.63 3.31 -4.34
C CYS A 88 -6.89 4.44 -5.34
N LEU A 89 -6.90 4.15 -6.65
CA LEU A 89 -7.20 5.15 -7.68
C LEU A 89 -8.66 5.61 -7.61
N ALA A 90 -9.61 4.70 -7.47
CA ALA A 90 -11.03 5.04 -7.40
C ALA A 90 -11.34 5.96 -6.21
N VAL A 91 -10.79 5.66 -5.03
CA VAL A 91 -10.97 6.50 -3.83
C VAL A 91 -10.21 7.82 -3.95
N ALA A 92 -9.02 7.82 -4.56
CA ALA A 92 -8.24 9.04 -4.75
C ALA A 92 -8.83 10.00 -5.81
N LEU A 93 -9.55 9.47 -6.82
CA LEU A 93 -10.17 10.25 -7.89
C LEU A 93 -11.64 10.60 -7.65
N GLY A 94 -12.32 9.91 -6.74
CA GLY A 94 -13.76 10.11 -6.47
C GLY A 94 -14.11 11.38 -5.68
N LEU A 95 -13.14 12.28 -5.46
CA LEU A 95 -13.23 13.53 -4.70
C LEU A 95 -12.54 14.67 -5.44
#